data_AF-A0A411PZQ8-F1
#
_entry.id   AF-A0A411PZQ8-F1
#
_cell.length_a   1.000
_cell.length_b   1.000
_cell.length_c   1.000
_cell.angle_alpha   90.00
_cell.angle_beta   90.00
_cell.angle_gamma   90.00
#
_symmetry.space_group_name_H-M   'P 1'
#
loop_
_entity.id
_entity.type
_entity.pdbx_description
1 polymer ?
#
loop_
_entity_poly.entity_id
_entity_poly.type
_entity_poly.pdbx_seq_one_letter_code
_entity_poly.pdbx_strand_id
1 'polypeptide(L)'
;EVDSKYDLRKLIHSIKVGVALVSVSLLYLLDPLYKQVGENAMWAIMTVVVIFEFYAGATLSKGLNRGIGTILGGGLGCLAAAFAQDVGGIGNSIVVGTSVFISGAAATYIRLVPRIKKRYEYGAMIFILTFNLVVVSGLRAEEVMQLARERLTTIVMGFVICIFISLLVFPIWAGDELHDSLTSKFEHLARSIEGCLEEYFKVDTDKENRP
;
A
#
# COMPACT_ATOMS: atom_id res chain seq x y z
N GLU A 1 -13.83 1.70 -28.47
CA GLU A 1 -12.88 0.62 -28.10
C GLU A 1 -12.22 0.82 -26.74
N VAL A 2 -11.69 2.01 -26.43
CA VAL A 2 -11.04 2.34 -25.14
C VAL A 2 -11.94 2.09 -23.92
N ASP A 3 -13.23 2.41 -24.02
CA ASP A 3 -14.20 2.28 -22.91
C ASP A 3 -14.45 0.81 -22.51
N SER A 4 -14.53 -0.09 -23.50
CA SER A 4 -14.77 -1.52 -23.28
C SER A 4 -13.56 -2.22 -22.62
N LYS A 5 -12.33 -1.85 -22.98
CA LYS A 5 -11.10 -2.39 -22.36
C LYS A 5 -10.99 -1.95 -20.90
N TYR A 6 -11.41 -0.72 -20.59
CA TYR A 6 -11.42 -0.19 -19.22
C TYR A 6 -12.46 -0.90 -18.33
N ASP A 7 -13.67 -1.13 -18.84
CA ASP A 7 -14.72 -1.84 -18.10
C ASP A 7 -14.38 -3.32 -17.87
N LEU A 8 -13.74 -3.99 -18.83
CA LEU A 8 -13.24 -5.35 -18.64
C LEU A 8 -12.18 -5.41 -17.52
N ARG A 9 -11.26 -4.44 -17.46
CA ARG A 9 -10.24 -4.38 -16.41
C ARG A 9 -10.85 -4.15 -15.02
N LYS A 10 -11.88 -3.30 -14.91
CA LYS A 10 -12.65 -3.14 -13.66
C LYS A 10 -13.29 -4.45 -13.22
N LEU A 11 -13.91 -5.18 -14.15
CA LEU A 11 -14.56 -6.46 -13.85
C LEU A 11 -13.54 -7.50 -13.38
N ILE A 12 -12.39 -7.61 -14.07
CA ILE A 12 -11.28 -8.49 -13.66
C ILE A 12 -10.79 -8.11 -12.26
N HIS A 13 -10.60 -6.82 -11.98
CA HIS A 13 -10.16 -6.36 -10.67
C HIS A 13 -11.15 -6.73 -9.56
N SER A 14 -12.45 -6.50 -9.78
CA SER A 14 -13.50 -6.85 -8.81
C SER A 14 -13.53 -8.36 -8.50
N ILE A 15 -13.44 -9.21 -9.54
CA ILE A 15 -13.37 -10.67 -9.36
C ILE A 15 -12.13 -11.05 -8.54
N LYS A 16 -10.99 -10.45 -8.88
CA LYS A 16 -9.70 -10.72 -8.24
C LYS A 16 -9.70 -10.35 -6.75
N VAL A 17 -10.30 -9.21 -6.38
CA VAL A 17 -10.51 -8.85 -4.96
C VAL A 17 -11.39 -9.89 -4.27
N GLY A 18 -12.49 -10.31 -4.91
CA GLY A 18 -13.36 -11.37 -4.39
C GLY A 18 -12.62 -12.69 -4.16
N VAL A 19 -11.83 -13.13 -5.13
CA VAL A 19 -11.00 -14.35 -5.02
C VAL A 19 -9.97 -14.21 -3.89
N ALA A 20 -9.34 -13.05 -3.71
CA ALA A 20 -8.42 -12.81 -2.61
C ALA A 20 -9.11 -12.94 -1.24
N LEU A 21 -10.31 -12.36 -1.09
CA LEU A 21 -11.09 -12.47 0.16
C LEU A 21 -11.54 -13.91 0.45
N VAL A 22 -11.99 -14.63 -0.57
CA VAL A 22 -12.35 -16.05 -0.45
C VAL A 22 -11.13 -16.89 -0.09
N SER A 23 -9.98 -16.63 -0.73
CA SER A 23 -8.73 -17.36 -0.46
C SER A 23 -8.24 -17.15 0.97
N VAL A 24 -8.28 -15.90 1.46
CA VAL A 24 -7.94 -15.58 2.85
C VAL A 24 -8.90 -16.28 3.80
N SER A 25 -10.21 -16.18 3.56
CA SER A 25 -11.22 -16.81 4.41
C SER A 25 -11.07 -18.34 4.44
N LEU A 26 -10.79 -18.96 3.30
CA LEU A 26 -10.57 -20.40 3.18
C LEU A 26 -9.29 -20.84 3.92
N LEU A 27 -8.20 -20.07 3.80
CA LEU A 27 -6.97 -20.33 4.54
C LEU A 27 -7.17 -20.26 6.06
N TYR A 28 -8.06 -19.39 6.53
CA TYR A 28 -8.45 -19.32 7.94
C TYR A 28 -9.35 -20.47 8.41
N LEU A 29 -10.13 -21.05 7.50
CA LEU A 29 -10.98 -22.22 7.78
C LEU A 29 -10.18 -23.53 7.81
N LEU A 30 -8.97 -23.57 7.27
CA LEU A 30 -8.10 -24.75 7.31
C LEU A 30 -7.42 -24.88 8.69
N ASP A 31 -7.64 -26.04 9.33
CA ASP A 31 -7.24 -26.43 10.70
C ASP A 31 -5.84 -26.00 11.19
N PRO A 32 -4.74 -26.08 10.41
CA PRO A 32 -3.42 -25.70 10.90
C PRO A 32 -3.23 -24.19 11.11
N LEU A 33 -3.98 -23.34 10.39
CA LEU A 33 -3.92 -21.87 10.54
C LEU A 33 -4.93 -21.34 11.55
N TYR A 34 -6.09 -21.99 11.69
CA TYR A 34 -7.08 -21.61 12.71
C TYR A 34 -6.53 -21.74 14.14
N LYS A 35 -5.82 -22.83 14.45
CA LYS A 35 -5.23 -23.06 15.79
C LYS A 35 -4.12 -22.06 16.15
N GLN A 36 -3.47 -21.44 15.17
CA GLN A 36 -2.34 -20.53 15.39
C GLN A 36 -2.74 -19.05 15.27
N VAL A 37 -3.91 -18.75 14.68
CA VAL A 37 -4.27 -17.39 14.25
C VAL A 37 -5.73 -17.02 14.54
N GLY A 38 -6.49 -17.87 15.25
CA GLY A 38 -7.95 -17.76 15.41
C GLY A 38 -8.49 -16.38 15.86
N GLU A 39 -7.80 -15.69 16.78
CA GLU A 39 -8.20 -14.33 17.21
C GLU A 39 -7.71 -13.21 16.25
N ASN A 40 -6.74 -13.50 15.38
CA ASN A 40 -6.10 -12.52 14.50
C ASN A 40 -6.65 -12.51 13.06
N ALA A 41 -7.68 -13.30 12.76
CA ALA A 41 -8.33 -13.34 11.44
C ALA A 41 -8.81 -11.99 10.94
N MET A 42 -9.33 -11.14 11.84
CA MET A 42 -9.76 -9.78 11.52
C MET A 42 -8.63 -8.96 10.88
N TRP A 43 -7.40 -9.09 11.37
CA TRP A 43 -6.28 -8.29 10.92
C TRP A 43 -5.77 -8.70 9.55
N ALA A 44 -5.83 -9.98 9.21
CA ALA A 44 -5.50 -10.45 7.87
C ALA A 44 -6.55 -10.04 6.83
N ILE A 45 -7.84 -10.13 7.16
CA ILE A 45 -8.92 -9.65 6.27
C ILE A 45 -8.77 -8.13 6.04
N MET A 46 -8.56 -7.36 7.11
CA MET A 46 -8.27 -5.92 7.02
C MET A 46 -6.96 -5.61 6.28
N THR A 47 -6.02 -6.55 6.22
CA THR A 47 -4.78 -6.41 5.43
C THR A 47 -5.10 -6.51 3.96
N VAL A 48 -5.87 -7.54 3.57
CA VAL A 48 -6.24 -7.77 2.18
C VAL A 48 -7.10 -6.64 1.65
N VAL A 49 -8.18 -6.27 2.35
CA VAL A 49 -9.09 -5.19 1.92
C VAL A 49 -8.35 -3.86 1.70
N VAL A 50 -7.37 -3.54 2.56
CA VAL A 50 -6.73 -2.22 2.54
C VAL A 50 -5.52 -2.15 1.60
N ILE A 51 -4.84 -3.27 1.36
CA ILE A 51 -3.65 -3.32 0.50
C ILE A 51 -4.00 -3.63 -0.94
N PHE A 52 -5.09 -4.35 -1.20
CA PHE A 52 -5.45 -4.72 -2.57
C PHE A 52 -5.75 -3.48 -3.39
N GLU A 53 -5.02 -3.33 -4.49
CA GLU A 53 -5.09 -2.20 -5.40
C GLU A 53 -5.28 -2.69 -6.84
N PHE A 54 -5.71 -1.78 -7.70
CA PHE A 54 -5.98 -2.09 -9.11
C PHE A 54 -4.75 -2.67 -9.83
N TYR A 55 -3.60 -2.08 -9.56
CA TYR A 55 -2.31 -2.51 -10.12
C TYR A 55 -1.54 -3.38 -9.12
N ALA A 56 -0.88 -4.43 -9.62
CA ALA A 56 -0.05 -5.30 -8.80
C ALA A 56 1.08 -4.53 -8.09
N GLY A 57 1.70 -3.56 -8.76
CA GLY A 57 2.75 -2.70 -8.17
C GLY A 57 2.24 -1.78 -7.07
N ALA A 58 1.00 -1.29 -7.16
CA ALA A 58 0.38 -0.50 -6.11
C ALA A 58 0.07 -1.34 -4.87
N THR A 59 -0.40 -2.58 -5.08
CA THR A 59 -0.61 -3.58 -4.02
C THR A 59 0.70 -3.90 -3.30
N LEU A 60 1.77 -4.14 -4.07
CA LEU A 60 3.12 -4.38 -3.54
C LEU A 60 3.62 -3.21 -2.69
N SER A 61 3.52 -1.98 -3.22
CA SER A 61 3.96 -0.76 -2.54
C SER A 61 3.18 -0.51 -1.24
N LYS A 62 1.84 -0.64 -1.27
CA LYS A 62 1.01 -0.49 -0.06
C LYS A 62 1.31 -1.57 0.98
N GLY A 63 1.52 -2.81 0.56
CA GLY A 63 1.84 -3.89 1.48
C GLY A 63 3.21 -3.76 2.13
N LEU A 64 4.23 -3.34 1.37
CA LEU A 64 5.53 -2.97 1.93
C LEU A 64 5.42 -1.81 2.93
N ASN A 65 4.66 -0.77 2.58
CA ASN A 65 4.40 0.36 3.49
C ASN A 65 3.70 -0.09 4.79
N ARG A 66 2.77 -1.05 4.72
CA ARG A 66 2.14 -1.64 5.91
C ARG A 66 3.14 -2.39 6.76
N GLY A 67 3.94 -3.26 6.14
CA GLY A 67 4.96 -4.05 6.83
C GLY A 67 5.98 -3.18 7.55
N ILE A 68 6.54 -2.18 6.85
CA ILE A 68 7.49 -1.21 7.43
C ILE A 68 6.84 -0.43 8.58
N GLY A 69 5.61 0.05 8.39
CA GLY A 69 4.86 0.76 9.43
C GLY A 69 4.66 -0.08 10.69
N THR A 70 4.31 -1.36 10.55
CA THR A 70 4.14 -2.28 11.68
C THR A 70 5.46 -2.63 12.35
N ILE A 71 6.54 -2.87 11.59
CA ILE A 71 7.87 -3.14 12.15
C ILE A 71 8.37 -1.95 12.96
N LEU A 72 8.30 -0.74 12.38
CA LEU A 72 8.74 0.48 13.05
C LEU A 72 7.85 0.81 14.26
N GLY A 73 6.53 0.69 14.11
CA GLY A 73 5.58 0.98 15.19
C GLY A 73 5.71 -0.01 16.34
N GLY A 74 5.85 -1.30 16.03
CA GLY A 74 6.09 -2.34 17.02
C GLY A 74 7.45 -2.20 17.69
N GLY A 75 8.53 -1.99 16.93
CA GLY A 75 9.87 -1.82 17.47
C GLY A 75 9.99 -0.60 18.39
N LEU A 76 9.55 0.58 17.92
CA LEU A 76 9.56 1.80 18.75
C LEU A 76 8.59 1.70 19.92
N GLY A 77 7.45 1.02 19.76
CA GLY A 77 6.51 0.80 20.84
C GLY A 77 7.08 -0.10 21.93
N CYS A 78 7.76 -1.18 21.56
CA CYS A 78 8.47 -2.05 22.50
C CYS A 78 9.59 -1.29 23.23
N LEU A 79 10.35 -0.45 22.53
CA LEU A 79 11.38 0.38 23.14
C LEU A 79 10.78 1.35 24.16
N ALA A 80 9.71 2.07 23.80
CA ALA A 80 9.04 2.99 24.71
C ALA A 80 8.44 2.28 25.93
N ALA A 81 7.86 1.08 25.74
CA ALA A 81 7.36 0.26 26.84
C ALA A 81 8.48 -0.21 27.77
N ALA A 82 9.62 -0.67 27.24
CA ALA A 82 10.77 -1.08 28.04
C ALA A 82 11.33 0.10 28.86
N PHE A 83 11.50 1.27 28.24
CA PHE A 83 11.90 2.49 28.95
C PHE A 83 10.92 2.88 30.06
N ALA A 84 9.62 2.74 29.82
CA ALA A 84 8.61 3.05 30.83
C ALA A 84 8.62 2.06 32.01
N GLN A 85 8.95 0.80 31.76
CA GLN A 85 9.11 -0.23 32.79
C GLN A 85 10.35 0.02 33.67
N ASP A 86 11.47 0.43 33.08
CA ASP A 86 12.70 0.76 33.82
C ASP A 86 12.52 1.95 34.78
N VAL A 87 11.68 2.93 34.41
CA VAL A 87 11.37 4.08 35.26
C VAL A 87 10.51 3.67 36.47
N GLY A 88 9.58 2.74 36.29
CA GLY A 88 8.73 2.20 37.36
C GLY A 88 7.71 3.17 37.96
N GLY A 89 6.73 2.61 38.69
CA GLY A 89 5.74 3.37 39.46
C GLY A 89 4.87 4.33 38.64
N ILE A 90 4.60 5.52 39.20
CA ILE A 90 3.80 6.58 38.55
C ILE A 90 4.50 7.10 37.27
N GLY A 91 5.83 6.99 37.20
CA GLY A 91 6.61 7.43 36.05
C GLY A 91 6.31 6.65 34.77
N ASN A 92 5.89 5.39 34.87
CA ASN A 92 5.52 4.57 33.71
C ASN A 92 4.39 5.22 32.89
N SER A 93 3.29 5.59 33.55
CA SER A 93 2.14 6.24 32.88
C SER A 93 2.52 7.58 32.24
N ILE A 94 3.43 8.33 32.87
CA ILE A 94 3.92 9.62 32.34
C ILE A 94 4.76 9.39 31.08
N VAL A 95 5.69 8.42 31.10
CA VAL A 95 6.55 8.09 29.94
C VAL A 95 5.71 7.57 28.78
N VAL A 96 4.77 6.66 29.05
CA VAL A 96 3.82 6.15 28.05
C VAL A 96 3.01 7.29 27.44
N GLY A 97 2.37 8.13 28.25
CA GLY A 97 1.57 9.26 27.77
C GLY A 97 2.40 10.25 26.94
N THR A 98 3.61 10.57 27.39
CA THR A 98 4.53 11.46 26.67
C THR A 98 4.95 10.86 25.33
N SER A 99 5.27 9.57 25.30
CA SER A 99 5.70 8.88 24.07
C SER A 99 4.59 8.81 23.02
N VAL A 100 3.35 8.53 23.43
CA VAL A 100 2.14 8.54 22.59
C VAL A 100 1.87 9.94 22.05
N PHE A 101 2.01 10.96 22.90
CA PHE A 101 1.81 12.34 22.47
C PHE A 101 2.85 12.77 21.42
N ILE A 102 4.15 12.52 21.69
CA ILE A 102 5.23 12.88 20.78
C ILE A 102 5.10 12.15 19.44
N SER A 103 4.91 10.82 19.47
CA SER A 103 4.82 10.02 18.24
C SER A 103 3.56 10.37 17.43
N GLY A 104 2.42 10.56 18.10
CA GLY A 104 1.16 10.96 17.48
C GLY A 104 1.24 12.35 16.85
N ALA A 105 1.81 13.33 17.57
CA ALA A 105 2.02 14.68 17.06
C ALA A 105 2.99 14.70 15.88
N ALA A 106 4.15 14.06 16.02
CA ALA A 106 5.17 13.99 14.98
C ALA A 106 4.63 13.33 13.71
N ALA A 107 3.97 12.17 13.83
CA ALA A 107 3.46 11.47 12.67
C ALA A 107 2.23 12.17 12.04
N THR A 108 1.42 12.88 12.83
CA THR A 108 0.36 13.76 12.29
C THR A 108 0.95 14.93 11.52
N TYR A 109 2.00 15.58 12.04
CA TYR A 109 2.71 16.65 11.36
C TYR A 109 3.36 16.16 10.06
N ILE A 110 4.03 15.01 10.08
CA ILE A 110 4.63 14.38 8.90
C ILE A 110 3.58 14.16 7.80
N ARG A 111 2.33 13.81 8.15
CA ARG A 111 1.24 13.67 7.17
C ARG A 111 0.77 14.99 6.55
N LEU A 112 0.99 16.12 7.20
CA LEU A 112 0.66 17.43 6.63
C LEU A 112 1.64 17.82 5.51
N VAL A 113 2.83 17.21 5.46
CA VAL A 113 3.81 17.45 4.40
C VAL A 113 3.33 16.81 3.09
N PRO A 114 3.04 17.58 2.03
CA PRO A 114 2.40 17.06 0.81
C PRO A 114 3.20 15.96 0.11
N ARG A 115 4.53 16.07 0.13
CA ARG A 115 5.44 15.06 -0.44
C ARG A 115 5.33 13.72 0.26
N ILE A 116 5.19 13.72 1.59
CA ILE A 116 5.12 12.51 2.39
C ILE A 116 3.70 11.95 2.33
N LYS A 117 2.68 12.81 2.39
CA LYS A 117 1.27 12.42 2.26
C LYS A 117 1.02 11.56 1.02
N LYS A 118 1.50 12.02 -0.14
CA LYS A 118 1.27 11.31 -1.42
C LYS A 118 1.84 9.88 -1.47
N ARG A 119 2.92 9.58 -0.75
CA ARG A 119 3.62 8.27 -0.84
C ARG A 119 3.52 7.41 0.42
N TYR A 120 3.43 8.02 1.60
CA TYR A 120 3.62 7.35 2.88
C TYR A 120 2.49 7.60 3.89
N GLU A 121 1.41 8.27 3.50
CA GLU A 121 0.25 8.51 4.40
C GLU A 121 -0.25 7.22 5.03
N TYR A 122 -0.38 6.17 4.23
CA TYR A 122 -0.80 4.86 4.70
C TYR A 122 0.20 4.23 5.70
N GLY A 123 1.50 4.28 5.40
CA GLY A 123 2.54 3.78 6.30
C GLY A 123 2.56 4.53 7.64
N ALA A 124 2.40 5.85 7.62
CA ALA A 124 2.30 6.68 8.81
C ALA A 124 1.02 6.42 9.64
N MET A 125 -0.08 5.98 9.00
CA MET A 125 -1.29 5.48 9.69
C MET A 125 -1.02 4.20 10.45
N ILE A 126 -0.45 3.21 9.78
CA ILE A 126 -0.16 1.92 10.39
C ILE A 126 0.91 2.03 11.47
N PHE A 127 1.90 2.90 11.28
CA PHE A 127 2.93 3.21 12.27
C PHE A 127 2.31 3.73 13.59
N ILE A 128 1.54 4.83 13.55
CA ILE A 128 0.89 5.40 14.74
C ILE A 128 0.00 4.37 15.42
N LEU A 129 -0.83 3.67 14.63
CA LEU A 129 -1.76 2.67 15.16
C LEU A 129 -1.02 1.57 15.91
N THR A 130 0.04 1.02 15.29
CA THR A 130 0.81 -0.08 15.88
C THR A 130 1.59 0.42 17.10
N PHE A 131 2.24 1.58 17.01
CA PHE A 131 2.96 2.18 18.13
C PHE A 131 2.06 2.36 19.35
N ASN A 132 0.92 3.03 19.18
CA ASN A 132 -0.01 3.28 20.29
C ASN A 132 -0.54 1.98 20.88
N LEU A 133 -0.92 1.02 20.03
CA LEU A 133 -1.42 -0.27 20.49
C LEU A 133 -0.35 -1.03 21.29
N VAL A 134 0.91 -1.01 20.83
CA VAL A 134 2.02 -1.70 21.49
C VAL A 134 2.41 -1.03 22.81
N VAL A 135 2.53 0.30 22.83
CA VAL A 135 2.88 1.06 24.05
C VAL A 135 1.80 0.93 25.12
N VAL A 136 0.52 1.09 24.75
CA VAL A 136 -0.61 0.95 25.68
C VAL A 136 -0.73 -0.48 26.19
N SER A 137 -0.52 -1.49 25.32
CA SER A 137 -0.53 -2.89 25.75
C SER A 137 0.67 -3.23 26.64
N GLY A 138 1.79 -2.53 26.49
CA GLY A 138 2.99 -2.70 27.32
C GLY A 138 2.83 -2.33 28.80
N LEU A 139 1.75 -1.63 29.16
CA LEU A 139 1.33 -1.44 30.55
C LEU A 139 0.84 -2.74 31.19
N ARG A 140 0.40 -3.72 30.38
CA ARG A 140 0.02 -5.07 30.81
C ARG A 140 1.18 -6.00 30.42
N ALA A 141 2.23 -5.94 31.21
CA ALA A 141 3.48 -6.68 30.97
C ALA A 141 3.21 -8.19 30.94
N GLU A 142 3.22 -8.78 29.75
CA GLU A 142 3.83 -10.08 29.44
C GLU A 142 3.80 -10.43 27.94
N GLU A 143 2.94 -9.80 27.12
CA GLU A 143 2.71 -10.29 25.74
C GLU A 143 3.02 -9.29 24.61
N VAL A 144 3.66 -8.15 24.88
CA VAL A 144 3.90 -7.09 23.86
C VAL A 144 4.62 -7.63 22.62
N MET A 145 5.65 -8.44 22.85
CA MET A 145 6.45 -9.06 21.80
C MET A 145 5.69 -10.16 21.04
N GLN A 146 4.78 -10.86 21.74
CA GLN A 146 3.90 -11.86 21.11
C GLN A 146 2.85 -11.17 20.23
N LEU A 147 2.18 -10.15 20.75
CA LEU A 147 1.18 -9.35 20.04
C LEU A 147 1.74 -8.69 18.78
N ALA A 148 2.94 -8.10 18.86
CA ALA A 148 3.60 -7.51 17.69
C ALA A 148 3.98 -8.57 16.64
N ARG A 149 4.49 -9.73 17.08
CA ARG A 149 4.84 -10.86 16.20
C ARG A 149 3.60 -11.43 15.50
N GLU A 150 2.51 -11.59 16.22
CA GLU A 150 1.23 -12.04 15.67
C GLU A 150 0.65 -11.07 14.64
N ARG A 151 0.70 -9.77 14.92
CA ARG A 151 0.30 -8.72 13.95
C ARG A 151 1.16 -8.77 12.70
N LEU A 152 2.47 -8.95 12.85
CA LEU A 152 3.39 -8.99 11.70
C LEU A 152 3.17 -10.25 10.86
N THR A 153 3.04 -11.41 11.49
CA THR A 153 2.79 -12.69 10.79
C THR A 153 1.46 -12.67 10.03
N THR A 154 0.39 -12.14 10.62
CA THR A 154 -0.91 -11.99 9.94
C THR A 154 -0.87 -11.01 8.77
N ILE A 155 -0.12 -9.91 8.88
CA ILE A 155 0.11 -8.98 7.76
C ILE A 155 0.90 -9.65 6.64
N VAL A 156 1.96 -10.40 6.97
CA VAL A 156 2.78 -11.12 5.98
C VAL A 156 1.94 -12.15 5.25
N MET A 157 1.14 -12.96 5.96
CA MET A 157 0.25 -13.92 5.31
C MET A 157 -0.75 -13.25 4.37
N GLY A 158 -1.46 -12.21 4.84
CA GLY A 158 -2.38 -11.45 4.00
C GLY A 158 -1.69 -10.85 2.77
N PHE A 159 -0.48 -10.31 2.94
CA PHE A 159 0.31 -9.73 1.86
C PHE A 159 0.77 -10.76 0.83
N VAL A 160 1.23 -11.94 1.27
CA VAL A 160 1.64 -13.05 0.39
C VAL A 160 0.44 -13.51 -0.46
N ILE A 161 -0.73 -13.67 0.15
CA ILE A 161 -1.96 -14.05 -0.57
C ILE A 161 -2.34 -12.96 -1.59
N CYS A 162 -2.29 -11.68 -1.20
CA CYS A 162 -2.57 -10.57 -2.11
C CYS A 162 -1.65 -10.55 -3.32
N ILE A 163 -0.34 -10.77 -3.13
CA ILE A 163 0.62 -10.83 -4.24
C ILE A 163 0.36 -12.05 -5.11
N PHE A 164 0.14 -13.22 -4.50
CA PHE A 164 -0.08 -14.46 -5.23
C PHE A 164 -1.31 -14.36 -6.14
N ILE A 165 -2.46 -13.93 -5.60
CA ILE A 165 -3.65 -13.65 -6.40
C ILE A 165 -3.41 -12.53 -7.40
N SER A 166 -2.56 -11.55 -7.05
CA SER A 166 -2.23 -10.45 -7.96
C SER A 166 -1.42 -10.82 -9.17
N LEU A 167 -0.57 -11.83 -9.05
CA LEU A 167 0.26 -12.33 -10.14
C LEU A 167 -0.44 -13.43 -10.94
N LEU A 168 -1.26 -14.28 -10.30
CA LEU A 168 -1.93 -15.39 -10.97
C LEU A 168 -3.19 -15.01 -11.74
N VAL A 169 -3.99 -14.07 -11.22
CA VAL A 169 -5.23 -13.63 -11.88
C VAL A 169 -4.93 -12.41 -12.74
N PHE A 170 -4.61 -12.64 -14.02
CA PHE A 170 -4.38 -11.64 -15.09
C PHE A 170 -3.70 -10.36 -14.58
N PRO A 171 -2.35 -10.33 -14.51
CA PRO A 171 -1.66 -9.23 -13.88
C PRO A 171 -1.85 -7.95 -14.71
N ILE A 172 -2.53 -6.96 -14.13
CA ILE A 172 -2.70 -5.63 -14.71
C ILE A 172 -1.50 -4.78 -14.27
N TRP A 173 -0.54 -4.60 -15.17
CA TRP A 173 0.65 -3.79 -14.93
C TRP A 173 0.42 -2.36 -15.39
N ALA A 174 0.76 -1.39 -14.55
CA ALA A 174 0.75 0.02 -14.93
C ALA A 174 1.79 0.34 -16.03
N GLY A 175 2.80 -0.52 -16.20
CA GLY A 175 3.82 -0.38 -17.24
C GLY A 175 3.24 -0.56 -18.65
N ASP A 176 2.37 -1.55 -18.86
CA ASP A 176 1.75 -1.80 -20.16
C ASP A 176 0.86 -0.63 -20.59
N GLU A 177 0.12 -0.06 -19.64
CA GLU A 177 -0.74 1.11 -19.91
C GLU A 177 0.07 2.38 -20.18
N LEU A 178 1.20 2.54 -19.51
CA LEU A 178 2.14 3.61 -19.81
C LEU A 178 2.74 3.43 -21.21
N HIS A 179 3.09 2.20 -21.60
CA HIS A 179 3.65 1.91 -22.91
C HIS A 179 2.65 2.13 -24.05
N ASP A 180 1.41 1.66 -23.90
CA ASP A 180 0.31 1.92 -24.84
C ASP A 180 0.09 3.43 -25.02
N SER A 181 0.03 4.17 -23.91
CA SER A 181 -0.17 5.62 -23.92
C SER A 181 1.01 6.35 -24.56
N LEU A 182 2.24 5.96 -24.22
CA LEU A 182 3.45 6.57 -24.75
C LEU A 182 3.55 6.38 -26.26
N THR A 183 3.30 5.16 -26.74
CA THR A 183 3.32 4.81 -28.16
C THR A 183 2.28 5.61 -28.94
N SER A 184 1.04 5.70 -28.44
CA SER A 184 -0.02 6.50 -29.07
C SER A 184 0.33 7.99 -29.14
N LYS A 185 0.92 8.55 -28.08
CA LYS A 185 1.34 9.97 -28.07
C LYS A 185 2.47 10.22 -29.06
N PHE A 186 3.44 9.32 -29.17
CA PHE A 186 4.52 9.43 -30.16
C PHE A 186 4.01 9.28 -31.59
N GLU A 187 3.09 8.35 -31.84
CA GLU A 187 2.43 8.19 -33.14
C GLU A 187 1.71 9.48 -33.56
N HIS A 188 0.93 10.08 -32.65
CA HIS A 188 0.24 11.34 -32.92
C HIS A 188 1.21 12.49 -33.16
N LEU A 189 2.29 12.56 -32.36
CA LEU A 189 3.33 13.57 -32.55
C LEU A 189 4.02 13.43 -33.91
N ALA A 190 4.34 12.20 -34.31
CA ALA A 190 4.93 11.91 -35.61
C ALA A 190 4.01 12.36 -36.75
N ARG A 191 2.71 12.00 -36.70
CA ARG A 191 1.72 12.42 -37.71
C ARG A 191 1.52 13.95 -37.75
N SER A 192 1.56 14.63 -36.61
CA SER A 192 1.48 16.09 -36.58
C SER A 192 2.71 16.74 -37.22
N ILE A 193 3.91 16.20 -36.98
CA ILE A 193 5.15 16.69 -37.60
C ILE A 193 5.12 16.43 -39.12
N GLU A 194 4.71 15.24 -39.54
CA GLU A 194 4.58 14.86 -40.95
C GLU A 194 3.61 15.79 -41.69
N GLY A 195 2.43 16.04 -41.11
CA GLY A 195 1.46 17.00 -41.66
C GLY A 195 1.99 18.43 -41.77
N CYS A 196 2.73 18.92 -40.77
CA CYS A 196 3.38 20.23 -40.84
C CYS A 196 4.46 20.28 -41.93
N LEU A 197 5.22 19.20 -42.11
CA LEU A 197 6.27 19.10 -43.12
C LEU A 197 5.67 19.11 -44.54
N GLU A 198 4.59 18.35 -44.77
CA GLU A 198 3.85 18.34 -46.04
C GLU A 198 3.28 19.72 -46.40
N GLU A 199 2.69 20.44 -45.43
CA GLU A 199 2.22 21.80 -45.66
C GLU A 199 3.37 22.76 -45.98
N TYR A 200 4.48 22.66 -45.25
CA TYR A 200 5.67 23.49 -45.51
C TYR A 200 6.20 23.29 -46.93
N PHE A 201 6.36 22.04 -47.38
CA PHE A 201 6.83 21.75 -48.73
C PHE A 201 5.84 22.17 -49.82
N LYS A 202 4.52 22.07 -49.58
CA LYS A 202 3.51 22.59 -50.50
C LYS A 202 3.63 24.11 -50.67
N VAL A 203 3.79 24.86 -49.59
CA VAL A 203 3.95 26.33 -49.63
C VAL A 203 5.23 26.74 -50.35
N ASP A 204 6.32 25.99 -50.18
CA ASP A 204 7.60 26.27 -50.87
C ASP A 204 7.48 26.05 -52.38
N THR A 205 6.88 24.94 -52.79
CA THR A 205 6.64 24.60 -54.21
C THR A 205 5.69 25.61 -54.89
N ASP A 206 4.67 26.10 -54.17
CA ASP A 206 3.74 27.13 -54.67
C ASP A 206 4.37 28.53 -54.77
N LYS A 207 5.48 28.79 -54.04
CA LYS A 207 6.25 30.03 -54.17
C LYS A 207 7.22 29.96 -55.36
N GLU A 208 7.81 28.79 -55.63
CA GLU A 208 8.73 28.59 -56.75
C GLU A 208 8.01 28.60 -58.12
N ASN A 209 6.74 28.17 -58.15
CA ASN A 209 5.91 28.15 -59.37
C ASN A 209 5.18 29.46 -59.70
N ARG A 210 5.39 30.56 -58.96
CA ARG A 210 4.86 31.88 -59.35
C ARG A 210 5.90 32.60 -60.24
N PRO A 211 5.52 33.04 -61.46
CA PRO A 211 6.42 33.72 -62.40
C PRO A 211 6.82 35.13 -61.94
#